data_AF-A0A9E5INV8-F1
#
_entry.id   AF-A0A9E5INV8-F1
#
_cell.length_a   1.000
_cell.length_b   1.000
_cell.length_c   1.000
_cell.angle_alpha   90.00
_cell.angle_beta   90.00
_cell.angle_gamma   90.00
#
_symmetry.space_group_name_H-M   'P 1'
#
loop_
_entity.id
_entity.type
_entity.pdbx_description
1 polymer ?
#
loop_
_entity_poly.entity_id
_entity_poly.type
_entity_poly.pdbx_seq_one_letter_code
_entity_poly.pdbx_strand_id
1 'polypeptide(L)'
;MNALISRRNTVMKKSMLTAVLVVLTAVSHAASKTPPTPAVKHVLLISIDGAHALDIQKFVRENPSSTLAQLQRRGTTFTNARQPILGDSTPGLMSILTGGSPAVTGLIYSPFYARDLSPPGSDCSVRGTSYYIDEKWVKENSREDSGGGIDPTKLARDPMRGCTPVFPHQMLRVNTVFEVVKAAGLRTAWVDQHEMYNDLAKGPSGRGLDESVALERKGVPQKAEGFMGQDQRRVDIVARQIQGRDAAGRIVGTPAVFGMGFIAFGAAQKSAGYVDAEGKFSPTLTTVMNFVDQSLQRLIRELKERKIFDSTMIIITAKHGQSPIDIRQRRVIDRKLVRDAIESVAPGLLAHASLDSIGLIYLRDSSKTAAVAEALRNRSAELGILRVYSGSSLDLLLPANDPRYPDLVIQPTLGVFYTDGVDTEATRALLAEHGGMLDEDVQVPLVVSAAGQQGRVSRASVLTSQIAPTILSALGLDPAALEAVRLEGTTSLPGLR
;
A
#
# COMPACT_ATOMS: atom_id res chain seq x y z
N MET A 1 -37.11 -19.67 -95.82
CA MET A 1 -36.29 -18.51 -96.21
C MET A 1 -34.82 -18.85 -95.95
N ASN A 2 -34.07 -19.04 -97.04
CA ASN A 2 -32.63 -18.79 -97.26
C ASN A 2 -31.60 -19.26 -96.19
N ALA A 3 -30.81 -20.32 -96.47
CA ALA A 3 -29.47 -20.32 -97.12
C ALA A 3 -28.32 -20.05 -96.11
N LEU A 4 -27.09 -20.61 -96.13
CA LEU A 4 -26.29 -21.54 -96.96
C LEU A 4 -24.94 -21.78 -96.19
N ILE A 5 -24.40 -23.02 -96.14
CA ILE A 5 -22.96 -23.45 -96.31
C ILE A 5 -21.87 -22.90 -95.31
N SER A 6 -20.80 -23.58 -94.81
CA SER A 6 -20.10 -24.86 -95.06
C SER A 6 -18.89 -25.09 -94.10
N ARG A 7 -18.58 -26.37 -93.81
CA ARG A 7 -17.27 -27.08 -93.58
C ARG A 7 -16.21 -26.55 -92.58
N ARG A 8 -15.68 -27.46 -91.73
CA ARG A 8 -14.37 -28.15 -91.90
C ARG A 8 -14.02 -29.12 -90.74
N ASN A 9 -13.27 -30.16 -91.10
CA ASN A 9 -12.59 -31.19 -90.28
C ASN A 9 -11.72 -30.58 -89.15
N THR A 10 -11.22 -31.25 -88.09
CA THR A 10 -10.40 -32.49 -88.07
C THR A 10 -9.93 -32.79 -86.62
N VAL A 11 -9.55 -34.05 -86.35
CA VAL A 11 -8.52 -34.58 -85.39
C VAL A 11 -8.89 -34.89 -83.92
N MET A 12 -8.70 -36.18 -83.60
CA MET A 12 -8.53 -36.85 -82.30
C MET A 12 -7.39 -36.28 -81.43
N LYS A 13 -7.60 -36.19 -80.11
CA LYS A 13 -6.58 -36.53 -79.09
C LYS A 13 -7.23 -37.18 -77.86
N LYS A 14 -6.85 -38.44 -77.59
CA LYS A 14 -7.10 -39.13 -76.32
C LYS A 14 -6.08 -38.61 -75.29
N SER A 15 -6.55 -38.15 -74.14
CA SER A 15 -5.69 -37.81 -73.00
C SER A 15 -5.79 -38.89 -71.93
N MET A 16 -4.64 -39.49 -71.60
CA MET A 16 -4.43 -40.37 -70.44
C MET A 16 -4.64 -39.57 -69.14
N LEU A 17 -5.44 -40.10 -68.21
CA LEU A 17 -5.46 -39.65 -66.82
C LEU A 17 -4.38 -40.40 -66.03
N THR A 18 -3.39 -39.67 -65.54
CA THR A 18 -2.41 -40.14 -64.56
C THR A 18 -2.98 -39.93 -63.15
N ALA A 19 -3.24 -41.02 -62.41
CA ALA A 19 -3.69 -40.93 -61.03
C ALA A 19 -2.50 -40.63 -60.10
N VAL A 20 -2.50 -39.44 -59.49
CA VAL A 20 -1.56 -39.06 -58.43
C VAL A 20 -2.11 -39.57 -57.10
N LEU A 21 -1.41 -40.52 -56.49
CA LEU A 21 -1.71 -41.03 -55.15
C LEU A 21 -1.18 -40.03 -54.11
N VAL A 22 -2.07 -39.22 -53.53
CA VAL A 22 -1.74 -38.35 -52.39
C VAL A 22 -1.77 -39.19 -51.12
N VAL A 23 -0.60 -39.47 -50.55
CA VAL A 23 -0.48 -40.05 -49.20
C VAL A 23 -0.74 -38.92 -48.20
N LEU A 24 -1.95 -38.87 -47.64
CA LEU A 24 -2.24 -38.04 -46.47
C LEU A 24 -1.58 -38.68 -45.24
N THR A 25 -0.45 -38.13 -44.81
CA THR A 25 0.09 -38.38 -43.46
C THR A 25 -0.80 -37.67 -42.45
N ALA A 26 -1.59 -38.44 -41.69
CA ALA A 26 -2.31 -37.93 -40.53
C ALA A 26 -1.30 -37.52 -39.45
N VAL A 27 -0.94 -36.24 -39.41
CA VAL A 27 -0.21 -35.66 -38.28
C VAL A 27 -1.20 -35.53 -37.13
N SER A 28 -1.21 -36.52 -36.24
CA SER A 28 -1.88 -36.43 -34.95
C SER A 28 -1.31 -35.23 -34.19
N HIS A 29 -2.00 -34.10 -34.24
CA HIS A 29 -1.76 -32.99 -33.32
C HIS A 29 -2.19 -33.46 -31.94
N ALA A 30 -1.26 -34.06 -31.20
CA ALA A 30 -1.38 -34.15 -29.76
C ALA A 30 -1.45 -32.70 -29.26
N ALA A 31 -2.66 -32.21 -28.99
CA ALA A 31 -2.85 -30.97 -28.25
C ALA A 31 -2.04 -31.12 -26.96
N SER A 32 -0.94 -30.38 -26.84
CA SER A 32 -0.18 -30.33 -25.60
C SER A 32 -1.14 -29.77 -24.56
N LYS A 33 -1.69 -30.64 -23.71
CA LYS A 33 -2.43 -30.21 -22.52
C LYS A 33 -1.43 -29.41 -21.72
N THR A 34 -1.56 -28.07 -21.76
CA THR A 34 -0.81 -27.21 -20.86
C THR A 34 -1.05 -27.74 -19.45
N PRO A 35 0.00 -28.06 -18.67
CA PRO A 35 -0.18 -28.54 -17.32
C PRO A 35 -1.12 -27.59 -16.57
N PRO A 36 -2.11 -28.10 -15.80
CA PRO A 36 -2.99 -27.24 -15.04
C PRO A 36 -2.14 -26.35 -14.13
N THR A 37 -2.45 -25.05 -14.12
CA THR A 37 -1.74 -24.10 -13.26
C THR A 37 -2.01 -24.50 -11.81
N PRO A 38 -0.97 -24.68 -10.96
CA PRO A 38 -1.16 -25.00 -9.55
C PRO A 38 -2.08 -23.98 -8.87
N ALA A 39 -3.07 -24.48 -8.13
CA ALA A 39 -3.94 -23.63 -7.33
C ALA A 39 -3.12 -22.90 -6.25
N VAL A 40 -3.43 -21.63 -6.04
CA VAL A 40 -2.80 -20.82 -4.99
C VAL A 40 -3.30 -21.30 -3.63
N LYS A 41 -2.37 -21.59 -2.72
CA LYS A 41 -2.63 -21.98 -1.33
C LYS A 41 -2.10 -20.96 -0.33
N HIS A 42 -1.16 -20.13 -0.78
CA HIS A 42 -0.45 -19.17 0.03
C HIS A 42 -0.34 -17.83 -0.71
N VAL A 43 -0.41 -16.73 0.03
CA VAL A 43 -0.08 -15.40 -0.45
C VAL A 43 1.01 -14.81 0.44
N LEU A 44 2.10 -14.39 -0.21
CA LEU A 44 3.14 -13.56 0.39
C LEU A 44 2.95 -12.12 -0.06
N LEU A 45 2.49 -11.26 0.83
CA LEU A 45 2.28 -9.83 0.59
C LEU A 45 3.47 -9.03 1.14
N ILE A 46 4.17 -8.31 0.26
CA ILE A 46 5.30 -7.46 0.62
C ILE A 46 4.95 -6.01 0.30
N SER A 47 5.02 -5.16 1.33
CA SER A 47 5.03 -3.71 1.16
C SER A 47 6.46 -3.19 1.27
N ILE A 48 6.93 -2.41 0.30
CA ILE A 48 8.20 -1.68 0.38
C ILE A 48 7.84 -0.23 0.69
N ASP A 49 7.99 0.18 1.94
CA ASP A 49 7.62 1.52 2.41
C ASP A 49 8.31 2.61 1.59
N GLY A 50 7.52 3.62 1.18
CA GLY A 50 7.95 4.76 0.39
C GLY A 50 8.23 4.50 -1.09
N ALA A 51 8.20 3.25 -1.55
CA ALA A 51 8.56 2.93 -2.92
C ALA A 51 7.55 3.47 -3.94
N HIS A 52 8.07 4.12 -4.98
CA HIS A 52 7.35 4.53 -6.16
C HIS A 52 7.31 3.42 -7.20
N ALA A 53 6.34 3.48 -8.11
CA ALA A 53 6.33 2.60 -9.29
C ALA A 53 7.63 2.70 -10.11
N LEU A 54 8.22 3.91 -10.18
CA LEU A 54 9.48 4.18 -10.87
C LEU A 54 10.67 3.43 -10.27
N ASP A 55 10.73 3.30 -8.94
CA ASP A 55 11.89 2.74 -8.23
C ASP A 55 12.13 1.28 -8.65
N ILE A 56 11.07 0.47 -8.64
CA ILE A 56 11.13 -0.94 -9.04
C ILE A 56 11.42 -1.06 -10.54
N GLN A 57 10.81 -0.20 -11.37
CA GLN A 57 11.06 -0.20 -12.81
C GLN A 57 12.52 0.13 -13.15
N LYS A 58 13.11 1.11 -12.47
CA LYS A 58 14.50 1.52 -12.67
C LYS A 58 15.45 0.42 -12.19
N PHE A 59 15.25 -0.07 -10.97
CA PHE A 59 16.07 -1.13 -10.40
C PHE A 59 16.11 -2.37 -11.30
N VAL A 60 14.97 -2.83 -11.81
CA VAL A 60 14.91 -3.99 -12.71
C VAL A 60 15.59 -3.74 -14.05
N ARG A 61 15.48 -2.53 -14.62
CA ARG A 61 16.18 -2.17 -15.87
C ARG A 61 17.70 -2.24 -15.70
N GLU A 62 18.21 -1.78 -14.57
CA GLU A 62 19.64 -1.79 -14.26
C GLU A 62 20.13 -3.17 -13.80
N ASN A 63 19.23 -4.00 -13.25
CA ASN A 63 19.52 -5.32 -12.69
C ASN A 63 18.58 -6.39 -13.27
N PRO A 64 18.69 -6.75 -14.56
CA PRO A 64 17.74 -7.66 -15.22
C PRO A 64 17.75 -9.10 -14.67
N SER A 65 18.79 -9.50 -13.93
CA SER A 65 18.91 -10.79 -13.25
C SER A 65 18.36 -10.80 -11.82
N SER A 66 17.98 -9.63 -11.28
CA SER A 66 17.49 -9.45 -9.90
C SER A 66 16.25 -10.30 -9.59
N THR A 67 15.97 -10.47 -8.30
CA THR A 67 14.80 -11.19 -7.83
C THR A 67 13.50 -10.49 -8.25
N LEU A 68 13.45 -9.16 -8.16
CA LEU A 68 12.34 -8.35 -8.66
C LEU A 68 12.11 -8.60 -10.16
N ALA A 69 13.19 -8.65 -10.96
CA ALA A 69 13.07 -8.96 -12.39
C ALA A 69 12.53 -10.38 -12.63
N GLN A 70 12.93 -11.35 -11.81
CA GLN A 70 12.40 -12.72 -11.85
C GLN A 70 10.91 -12.76 -11.51
N LEU A 71 10.46 -12.02 -10.49
CA LEU A 71 9.04 -11.93 -10.11
C LEU A 71 8.22 -11.28 -11.22
N GLN A 72 8.72 -10.24 -11.89
CA GLN A 72 8.04 -9.63 -13.03
C GLN A 72 7.94 -10.59 -14.22
N ARG A 73 8.99 -11.36 -14.55
CA ARG A 73 8.93 -12.40 -15.58
C ARG A 73 7.95 -13.54 -15.24
N ARG A 74 7.65 -13.70 -13.96
CA ARG A 74 6.75 -14.71 -13.40
C ARG A 74 5.33 -14.18 -13.15
N GLY A 75 5.04 -12.94 -13.53
CA GLY A 75 3.83 -12.27 -13.05
C GLY A 75 3.28 -11.20 -13.97
N THR A 76 2.39 -10.38 -13.42
CA THR A 76 1.91 -9.15 -14.04
C THR A 76 2.43 -7.95 -13.26
N THR A 77 3.06 -7.01 -13.97
CA THR A 77 3.44 -5.69 -13.47
C THR A 77 2.37 -4.69 -13.88
N PHE A 78 1.75 -4.01 -12.92
CA PHE A 78 0.82 -2.91 -13.18
C PHE A 78 1.57 -1.59 -13.10
N THR A 79 1.61 -0.83 -14.19
CA THR A 79 2.39 0.41 -14.28
C THR A 79 1.57 1.67 -14.00
N ASN A 80 0.30 1.53 -13.67
CA ASN A 80 -0.61 2.61 -13.30
C ASN A 80 -1.39 2.22 -12.04
N ALA A 81 -0.65 1.75 -11.04
CA ALA A 81 -1.18 1.38 -9.73
C ALA A 81 -1.11 2.60 -8.80
N ARG A 82 -2.21 2.84 -8.08
CA ARG A 82 -2.32 3.95 -7.13
C ARG A 82 -2.86 3.47 -5.80
N GLN A 83 -2.33 4.01 -4.72
CA GLN A 83 -2.98 3.94 -3.41
C GLN A 83 -3.99 5.09 -3.26
N PRO A 84 -4.84 5.13 -2.22
CA PRO A 84 -5.77 6.23 -2.01
C PRO A 84 -5.12 7.62 -2.01
N ILE A 85 -5.92 8.66 -2.20
CA ILE A 85 -5.45 10.02 -1.91
C ILE A 85 -5.22 10.17 -0.40
N LEU A 86 -4.36 11.11 0.01
CA LEU A 86 -3.83 11.22 1.38
C LEU A 86 -2.91 10.05 1.71
N GLY A 87 -1.79 9.97 0.98
CA GLY A 87 -0.86 8.85 0.93
C GLY A 87 -0.03 8.62 2.18
N ASP A 88 -0.71 8.44 3.30
CA ASP A 88 -0.13 8.03 4.56
C ASP A 88 -0.18 6.51 4.71
N SER A 89 0.66 5.98 5.60
CA SER A 89 0.77 4.56 5.91
C SER A 89 -0.54 3.91 6.31
N THR A 90 -1.35 4.59 7.13
CA THR A 90 -2.63 4.04 7.63
C THR A 90 -3.65 3.81 6.50
N PRO A 91 -4.10 4.83 5.74
CA PRO A 91 -5.05 4.64 4.65
C PRO A 91 -4.50 3.70 3.56
N GLY A 92 -3.20 3.81 3.25
CA GLY A 92 -2.52 2.96 2.29
C GLY A 92 -2.57 1.47 2.66
N LEU A 93 -2.21 1.13 3.89
CA LEU A 93 -2.26 -0.25 4.39
C LEU A 93 -3.69 -0.78 4.46
N MET A 94 -4.63 0.02 4.95
CA MET A 94 -6.02 -0.42 5.08
C MET A 94 -6.69 -0.64 3.71
N SER A 95 -6.33 0.16 2.70
CA SER A 95 -6.75 -0.11 1.32
C SER A 95 -6.29 -1.49 0.84
N ILE A 96 -5.01 -1.82 1.04
CA ILE A 96 -4.43 -3.12 0.67
C ILE A 96 -5.15 -4.28 1.37
N LEU A 97 -5.46 -4.14 2.66
CA LEU A 97 -5.94 -5.24 3.50
C LEU A 97 -7.46 -5.41 3.53
N THR A 98 -8.25 -4.39 3.22
CA THR A 98 -9.73 -4.46 3.28
C THR A 98 -10.38 -4.47 1.90
N GLY A 99 -9.68 -3.95 0.90
CA GLY A 99 -10.21 -3.67 -0.42
C GLY A 99 -11.17 -2.49 -0.49
N GLY A 100 -11.14 -1.62 0.52
CA GLY A 100 -11.92 -0.39 0.58
C GLY A 100 -11.11 0.88 0.46
N SER A 101 -11.75 1.95 0.00
CA SER A 101 -11.22 3.30 0.10
C SER A 101 -11.27 3.82 1.56
N PRO A 102 -10.54 4.90 1.87
CA PRO A 102 -10.64 5.58 3.16
C PRO A 102 -12.08 5.96 3.56
N ALA A 103 -12.97 6.14 2.59
CA ALA A 103 -14.36 6.50 2.87
C ALA A 103 -15.11 5.38 3.61
N VAL A 104 -14.93 4.13 3.19
CA VAL A 104 -15.59 2.98 3.83
C VAL A 104 -14.78 2.37 4.96
N THR A 105 -13.44 2.41 4.90
CA THR A 105 -12.61 1.98 6.05
C THR A 105 -12.76 2.92 7.24
N GLY A 106 -13.06 4.19 6.96
CA GLY A 106 -13.13 5.28 7.93
C GLY A 106 -11.76 5.83 8.34
N LEU A 107 -10.66 5.32 7.79
CA LEU A 107 -9.31 5.74 8.17
C LEU A 107 -8.74 6.62 7.05
N ILE A 108 -8.97 7.92 7.20
CA ILE A 108 -8.64 8.95 6.20
C ILE A 108 -7.15 9.31 6.21
N TYR A 109 -6.55 9.44 7.40
CA TYR A 109 -5.17 9.84 7.62
C TYR A 109 -4.77 9.48 9.04
N SER A 110 -3.48 9.49 9.37
CA SER A 110 -3.01 9.44 10.76
C SER A 110 -1.85 10.41 11.02
N PRO A 111 -1.82 11.13 12.16
CA PRO A 111 -2.87 11.21 13.18
C PRO A 111 -4.11 11.98 12.68
N PHE A 112 -5.20 11.89 13.42
CA PHE A 112 -6.44 12.63 13.16
C PHE A 112 -7.07 13.11 14.47
N TYR A 113 -8.12 13.94 14.39
CA TYR A 113 -8.88 14.37 15.57
C TYR A 113 -10.26 13.72 15.56
N ALA A 114 -10.59 13.00 16.62
CA ALA A 114 -11.90 12.37 16.78
C ALA A 114 -12.74 13.23 17.73
N ARG A 115 -13.80 13.85 17.20
CA ARG A 115 -14.68 14.75 17.98
C ARG A 115 -15.57 14.00 18.99
N ASP A 116 -15.87 12.74 18.68
CA ASP A 116 -16.74 11.86 19.45
C ASP A 116 -16.03 11.13 20.59
N LEU A 117 -14.71 10.99 20.52
CA LEU A 117 -13.88 10.38 21.57
C LEU A 117 -13.42 11.38 22.61
N SER A 118 -12.87 10.88 23.72
CA SER A 118 -12.34 11.66 24.83
C SER A 118 -10.85 11.38 25.06
N PRO A 119 -10.06 12.36 25.53
CA PRO A 119 -8.65 12.15 25.85
C PRO A 119 -8.45 11.08 26.93
N PRO A 120 -7.33 10.33 26.92
CA PRO A 120 -6.98 9.44 28.02
C PRO A 120 -6.92 10.20 29.36
N GLY A 121 -7.41 9.59 30.43
CA GLY A 121 -7.41 10.17 31.79
C GLY A 121 -8.40 11.31 32.02
N SER A 122 -9.28 11.61 31.06
CA SER A 122 -10.30 12.66 31.20
C SER A 122 -11.61 12.20 31.86
N ASP A 123 -11.74 10.92 32.16
CA ASP A 123 -13.01 10.28 32.59
C ASP A 123 -14.19 10.62 31.68
N CYS A 124 -13.90 10.86 30.39
CA CYS A 124 -14.86 11.29 29.37
C CYS A 124 -15.61 12.60 29.69
N SER A 125 -15.07 13.41 30.61
CA SER A 125 -15.59 14.75 30.92
C SER A 125 -15.34 15.78 29.81
N VAL A 126 -14.33 15.52 28.96
CA VAL A 126 -13.97 16.35 27.81
C VAL A 126 -14.18 15.55 26.53
N ARG A 127 -14.83 16.14 25.53
CA ARG A 127 -14.97 15.57 24.18
C ARG A 127 -13.91 16.12 23.24
N GLY A 128 -13.56 15.33 22.24
CA GLY A 128 -12.58 15.66 21.23
C GLY A 128 -11.16 15.32 21.66
N THR A 129 -10.48 14.46 20.89
CA THR A 129 -9.07 14.11 21.13
C THR A 129 -8.33 13.79 19.84
N SER A 130 -7.03 14.09 19.81
CA SER A 130 -6.16 13.55 18.77
C SER A 130 -6.00 12.04 18.97
N TYR A 131 -6.04 11.31 17.86
CA TYR A 131 -5.82 9.88 17.80
C TYR A 131 -4.59 9.60 16.94
N TYR A 132 -3.62 8.89 17.52
CA TYR A 132 -2.36 8.56 16.85
C TYR A 132 -2.37 7.08 16.46
N ILE A 133 -1.76 6.76 15.32
CA ILE A 133 -1.54 5.38 14.86
C ILE A 133 -0.03 5.24 14.63
N ASP A 134 0.73 5.32 15.72
CA ASP A 134 2.19 5.26 15.74
C ASP A 134 2.70 4.73 17.09
N GLU A 135 4.00 4.76 17.33
CA GLU A 135 4.58 4.20 18.54
C GLU A 135 4.18 4.90 19.85
N LYS A 136 3.45 6.04 19.85
CA LYS A 136 3.21 6.83 21.07
C LYS A 136 2.37 6.10 22.12
N TRP A 137 1.51 5.17 21.71
CA TRP A 137 0.51 4.55 22.59
C TRP A 137 0.85 3.12 22.99
N VAL A 138 2.10 2.71 22.82
CA VAL A 138 2.62 1.45 23.34
C VAL A 138 3.18 1.60 24.76
N LYS A 139 3.41 0.49 25.46
CA LYS A 139 3.94 0.50 26.83
C LYS A 139 5.28 1.21 26.93
N GLU A 140 6.22 0.84 26.05
CA GLU A 140 7.54 1.47 25.99
C GLU A 140 7.96 1.72 24.53
N ASN A 141 7.87 2.98 24.10
CA ASN A 141 8.09 3.36 22.70
C ASN A 141 9.58 3.49 22.31
N SER A 142 10.50 3.39 23.27
CA SER A 142 11.94 3.30 23.04
C SER A 142 12.40 1.87 22.78
N ARG A 143 11.55 0.87 23.01
CA ARG A 143 11.85 -0.53 22.73
C ARG A 143 11.25 -0.96 21.40
N GLU A 144 11.99 -1.79 20.70
CA GLU A 144 11.54 -2.37 19.43
C GLU A 144 10.31 -3.29 19.59
N ASP A 145 10.19 -3.98 20.73
CA ASP A 145 9.05 -4.86 21.04
C ASP A 145 7.84 -4.11 21.65
N SER A 146 7.80 -2.79 21.51
CA SER A 146 6.74 -1.91 22.05
C SER A 146 6.60 -1.97 23.59
N GLY A 147 7.55 -2.57 24.31
CA GLY A 147 7.40 -2.88 25.73
C GLY A 147 6.35 -3.97 25.99
N GLY A 148 6.06 -4.83 25.00
CA GLY A 148 5.07 -5.90 25.08
C GLY A 148 3.64 -5.45 24.72
N GLY A 149 3.51 -4.49 23.81
CA GLY A 149 2.24 -4.14 23.14
C GLY A 149 1.65 -2.78 23.51
N ILE A 150 0.41 -2.55 23.05
CA ILE A 150 -0.37 -1.33 23.29
C ILE A 150 -0.59 -1.12 24.79
N ASP A 151 -0.51 0.14 25.24
CA ASP A 151 -0.87 0.57 26.58
C ASP A 151 -2.29 1.14 26.60
N PRO A 152 -3.29 0.41 27.14
CA PRO A 152 -4.67 0.87 27.16
C PRO A 152 -4.89 2.17 27.93
N THR A 153 -3.97 2.55 28.82
CA THR A 153 -4.08 3.80 29.59
C THR A 153 -3.85 5.03 28.70
N LYS A 154 -3.07 4.88 27.63
CA LYS A 154 -2.73 5.95 26.66
C LYS A 154 -3.76 6.11 25.55
N LEU A 155 -4.68 5.17 25.39
CA LEU A 155 -5.70 5.21 24.35
C LEU A 155 -6.80 6.23 24.64
N ALA A 156 -7.33 6.83 23.57
CA ALA A 156 -8.57 7.59 23.60
C ALA A 156 -9.71 6.77 24.19
N ARG A 157 -10.70 7.44 24.79
CA ARG A 157 -11.86 6.81 25.45
C ARG A 157 -13.12 7.03 24.66
N ASP A 158 -14.01 6.04 24.67
CA ASP A 158 -15.34 6.11 24.03
C ASP A 158 -16.41 6.43 25.08
N PRO A 159 -16.92 7.68 25.14
CA PRO A 159 -17.94 8.04 26.12
C PRO A 159 -19.29 7.38 25.87
N MET A 160 -19.55 6.88 24.66
CA MET A 160 -20.77 6.15 24.31
C MET A 160 -20.71 4.68 24.75
N ARG A 161 -19.52 4.19 25.12
CA ARG A 161 -19.28 2.81 25.57
C ARG A 161 -18.68 2.74 26.96
N GLY A 162 -19.22 3.54 27.88
CA GLY A 162 -18.78 3.50 29.29
C GLY A 162 -17.35 3.97 29.52
N CYS A 163 -16.83 4.86 28.65
CA CYS A 163 -15.49 5.43 28.74
C CYS A 163 -14.34 4.41 28.61
N THR A 164 -14.58 3.30 27.90
CA THR A 164 -13.55 2.28 27.67
C THR A 164 -12.46 2.77 26.69
N PRO A 165 -11.21 2.29 26.83
CA PRO A 165 -10.17 2.49 25.82
C PRO A 165 -10.62 2.06 24.42
N VAL A 166 -10.26 2.86 23.42
CA VAL A 166 -10.50 2.57 22.01
C VAL A 166 -9.23 2.07 21.36
N PHE A 167 -9.23 0.81 20.96
CA PHE A 167 -8.11 0.18 20.25
C PHE A 167 -8.15 0.52 18.75
N PRO A 168 -6.99 0.51 18.07
CA PRO A 168 -6.90 0.81 16.65
C PRO A 168 -7.87 0.01 15.78
N HIS A 169 -7.98 -1.30 15.98
CA HIS A 169 -8.89 -2.13 15.19
C HIS A 169 -10.36 -1.72 15.31
N GLN A 170 -10.76 -1.10 16.42
CA GLN A 170 -12.13 -0.62 16.64
C GLN A 170 -12.43 0.66 15.86
N MET A 171 -11.41 1.33 15.32
CA MET A 171 -11.54 2.50 14.45
C MET A 171 -11.80 2.12 12.99
N LEU A 172 -11.50 0.88 12.62
CA LEU A 172 -11.76 0.32 11.31
C LEU A 172 -13.23 -0.12 11.20
N ARG A 173 -13.90 0.28 10.12
CA ARG A 173 -15.34 0.04 9.93
C ARG A 173 -15.71 -1.23 9.18
N VAL A 174 -14.74 -1.82 8.49
CA VAL A 174 -14.92 -2.97 7.60
C VAL A 174 -13.94 -4.07 7.95
N ASN A 175 -14.32 -5.32 7.69
CA ASN A 175 -13.43 -6.45 7.89
C ASN A 175 -12.16 -6.42 7.00
N THR A 176 -11.16 -7.20 7.41
CA THR A 176 -9.91 -7.37 6.64
C THR A 176 -9.86 -8.72 5.92
N VAL A 177 -8.99 -8.83 4.92
CA VAL A 177 -8.66 -10.08 4.22
C VAL A 177 -8.23 -11.16 5.22
N PHE A 178 -7.57 -10.78 6.30
CA PHE A 178 -7.14 -11.70 7.34
C PHE A 178 -8.33 -12.29 8.12
N GLU A 179 -9.36 -11.50 8.44
CA GLU A 179 -10.57 -12.01 9.09
C GLU A 179 -11.33 -12.97 8.17
N VAL A 180 -11.44 -12.68 6.88
CA VAL A 180 -12.11 -13.57 5.92
C VAL A 180 -11.35 -14.89 5.78
N VAL A 181 -10.03 -14.85 5.62
CA VAL A 181 -9.19 -16.05 5.51
C VAL A 181 -9.25 -16.88 6.79
N LYS A 182 -9.26 -16.24 7.96
CA LYS A 182 -9.39 -16.92 9.24
C LYS A 182 -10.78 -17.54 9.44
N ALA A 183 -11.84 -16.87 9.00
CA ALA A 183 -13.19 -17.42 9.01
C ALA A 183 -13.31 -18.68 8.14
N ALA A 184 -12.49 -18.78 7.08
CA ALA A 184 -12.36 -19.99 6.27
C ALA A 184 -11.47 -21.09 6.90
N GLY A 185 -11.04 -20.92 8.16
CA GLY A 185 -10.22 -21.89 8.88
C GLY A 185 -8.74 -21.92 8.48
N LEU A 186 -8.27 -20.89 7.77
CA LEU A 186 -6.89 -20.78 7.30
C LEU A 186 -6.06 -19.87 8.19
N ARG A 187 -4.76 -20.16 8.28
CA ARG A 187 -3.83 -19.42 9.15
C ARG A 187 -3.40 -18.08 8.52
N THR A 188 -3.24 -17.05 9.34
CA THR A 188 -2.82 -15.70 8.92
C THR A 188 -1.67 -15.15 9.78
N ALA A 189 -0.77 -14.38 9.18
CA ALA A 189 0.32 -13.72 9.91
C ALA A 189 0.70 -12.37 9.29
N TRP A 190 1.21 -11.43 10.09
CA TRP A 190 1.70 -10.15 9.57
C TRP A 190 2.85 -9.60 10.41
N VAL A 191 3.83 -8.97 9.72
CA VAL A 191 5.00 -8.35 10.36
C VAL A 191 5.18 -6.90 9.89
N ASP A 192 5.19 -5.91 10.78
CA ASP A 192 5.23 -4.49 10.39
C ASP A 192 6.07 -3.63 11.35
N GLN A 193 6.04 -2.31 11.18
CA GLN A 193 6.70 -1.35 12.06
C GLN A 193 5.94 -1.09 13.36
N HIS A 194 4.67 -0.70 13.27
CA HIS A 194 3.91 -0.26 14.44
C HIS A 194 2.97 -1.34 14.95
N GLU A 195 2.94 -1.55 16.27
CA GLU A 195 1.96 -2.44 16.90
C GLU A 195 0.53 -1.97 16.60
N MET A 196 0.34 -0.66 16.43
CA MET A 196 -0.96 -0.09 16.03
C MET A 196 -1.39 -0.47 14.61
N TYR A 197 -0.45 -0.61 13.66
CA TYR A 197 -0.75 -1.11 12.30
C TYR A 197 -1.15 -2.58 12.34
N ASN A 198 -0.45 -3.36 13.15
CA ASN A 198 -0.78 -4.76 13.34
C ASN A 198 -2.12 -4.95 14.01
N ASP A 199 -2.45 -4.13 15.01
CA ASP A 199 -3.76 -4.15 15.63
C ASP A 199 -4.86 -3.86 14.60
N LEU A 200 -4.71 -2.81 13.78
CA LEU A 200 -5.62 -2.55 12.65
C LEU A 200 -5.75 -3.74 11.68
N ALA A 201 -4.64 -4.40 11.34
CA ALA A 201 -4.64 -5.55 10.44
C ALA A 201 -5.45 -6.74 10.98
N LYS A 202 -5.63 -6.86 12.30
CA LYS A 202 -6.51 -7.87 12.92
C LYS A 202 -7.99 -7.66 12.55
N GLY A 203 -8.36 -6.49 12.04
CA GLY A 203 -9.74 -6.15 11.68
C GLY A 203 -10.66 -5.93 12.90
N PRO A 204 -11.91 -5.49 12.70
CA PRO A 204 -12.76 -5.02 13.79
C PRO A 204 -13.06 -6.07 14.87
N SER A 205 -12.92 -7.36 14.59
CA SER A 205 -13.02 -8.42 15.62
C SER A 205 -11.81 -8.48 16.57
N GLY A 206 -10.68 -7.87 16.19
CA GLY A 206 -9.40 -7.99 16.88
C GLY A 206 -8.74 -9.36 16.75
N ARG A 207 -9.24 -10.24 15.86
CA ARG A 207 -8.85 -11.66 15.79
C ARG A 207 -8.28 -12.11 14.45
N GLY A 208 -8.25 -11.26 13.42
CA GLY A 208 -7.89 -11.62 12.05
C GLY A 208 -6.51 -12.24 11.88
N LEU A 209 -5.56 -11.96 12.77
CA LEU A 209 -4.20 -12.54 12.73
C LEU A 209 -4.04 -13.69 13.74
N ASP A 210 -3.41 -14.79 13.34
CA ASP A 210 -2.89 -15.81 14.27
C ASP A 210 -1.53 -15.44 14.84
N GLU A 211 -0.78 -14.63 14.09
CA GLU A 211 0.53 -14.15 14.46
C GLU A 211 0.70 -12.70 14.01
N SER A 212 1.10 -11.86 14.96
CA SER A 212 1.24 -10.41 14.80
C SER A 212 2.55 -10.01 15.44
N VAL A 213 3.51 -9.53 14.65
CA VAL A 213 4.80 -9.05 15.17
C VAL A 213 5.04 -7.64 14.66
N ALA A 214 5.20 -6.68 15.56
CA ALA A 214 5.62 -5.33 15.22
C ALA A 214 7.03 -5.08 15.74
N LEU A 215 7.82 -4.33 14.99
CA LEU A 215 9.16 -3.89 15.39
C LEU A 215 9.22 -2.36 15.31
N GLU A 216 9.11 -1.69 16.45
CA GLU A 216 9.00 -0.23 16.53
C GLU A 216 10.30 0.46 16.10
N ARG A 217 10.17 1.54 15.31
CA ARG A 217 11.32 2.24 14.73
C ARG A 217 12.31 2.77 15.76
N LYS A 218 11.84 3.28 16.90
CA LYS A 218 12.68 3.99 17.90
C LYS A 218 13.60 3.05 18.67
N GLY A 219 13.38 1.74 18.58
CA GLY A 219 14.25 0.72 19.19
C GLY A 219 15.57 0.48 18.44
N VAL A 220 15.81 1.14 17.30
CA VAL A 220 17.01 0.97 16.48
C VAL A 220 17.65 2.31 16.10
N PRO A 221 18.94 2.33 15.68
CA PRO A 221 19.56 3.54 15.12
C PRO A 221 18.73 4.11 13.96
N GLN A 222 18.41 5.41 14.00
CA GLN A 222 17.57 6.11 13.00
C GLN A 222 18.37 6.44 11.72
N LYS A 223 18.91 5.41 11.07
CA LYS A 223 19.70 5.49 9.85
C LYS A 223 19.55 4.20 9.03
N ALA A 224 19.95 4.24 7.77
CA ALA A 224 19.73 3.13 6.82
C ALA A 224 20.17 1.77 7.37
N GLU A 225 21.34 1.66 8.02
CA GLU A 225 21.83 0.37 8.54
C GLU A 225 20.97 -0.15 9.70
N GLY A 226 20.45 0.74 10.55
CA GLY A 226 19.57 0.37 11.65
C GLY A 226 18.24 -0.20 11.15
N PHE A 227 17.64 0.46 10.15
CA PHE A 227 16.42 -0.02 9.52
C PHE A 227 16.63 -1.30 8.71
N MET A 228 17.75 -1.46 7.99
CA MET A 228 18.08 -2.71 7.31
C MET A 228 18.22 -3.87 8.31
N GLY A 229 18.86 -3.64 9.47
CA GLY A 229 18.95 -4.64 10.54
C GLY A 229 17.58 -5.03 11.10
N GLN A 230 16.66 -4.07 11.23
CA GLN A 230 15.29 -4.33 11.66
C GLN A 230 14.49 -5.11 10.60
N ASP A 231 14.58 -4.70 9.33
CA ASP A 231 13.96 -5.41 8.21
C ASP A 231 14.51 -6.84 8.07
N GLN A 232 15.79 -7.06 8.34
CA GLN A 232 16.37 -8.42 8.36
C GLN A 232 15.68 -9.31 9.41
N ARG A 233 15.36 -8.77 10.60
CA ARG A 233 14.58 -9.51 11.60
C ARG A 233 13.17 -9.82 11.13
N ARG A 234 12.51 -8.89 10.42
CA ARG A 234 11.19 -9.15 9.79
C ARG A 234 11.28 -10.27 8.75
N VAL A 235 12.30 -10.23 7.89
CA VAL A 235 12.58 -11.25 6.88
C VAL A 235 12.86 -12.62 7.52
N ASP A 236 13.55 -12.67 8.66
CA ASP A 236 13.75 -13.90 9.43
C ASP A 236 12.46 -14.49 9.98
N ILE A 237 11.54 -13.65 10.46
CA ILE A 237 10.23 -14.10 10.93
C ILE A 237 9.41 -14.66 9.77
N VAL A 238 9.34 -13.97 8.63
CA VAL A 238 8.62 -14.45 7.44
C VAL A 238 9.23 -15.75 6.89
N ALA A 239 10.56 -15.89 6.91
CA ALA A 239 11.22 -17.14 6.56
C ALA A 239 10.80 -18.30 7.48
N ARG A 240 10.69 -18.08 8.80
CA ARG A 240 10.15 -19.09 9.74
C ARG A 240 8.69 -19.43 9.43
N GLN A 241 7.86 -18.43 9.10
CA GLN A 241 6.46 -18.66 8.71
C GLN A 241 6.35 -19.53 7.45
N ILE A 242 7.21 -19.32 6.45
CA ILE A 242 7.32 -20.19 5.26
C ILE A 242 7.68 -21.64 5.67
N GLN A 243 8.58 -21.78 6.64
CA GLN A 243 8.96 -23.08 7.22
C GLN A 243 7.86 -23.72 8.09
N GLY A 244 6.73 -23.04 8.30
CA GLY A 244 5.61 -23.51 9.11
C GLY A 244 5.82 -23.31 10.61
N ARG A 245 6.66 -22.35 10.99
CA ARG A 245 6.97 -21.98 12.38
C ARG A 245 6.57 -20.53 12.66
N ASP A 246 6.14 -20.25 13.88
CA ASP A 246 5.94 -18.87 14.33
C ASP A 246 7.26 -18.20 14.72
N ALA A 247 7.19 -16.91 15.09
CA ALA A 247 8.32 -16.11 15.54
C ALA A 247 9.06 -16.71 16.75
N ALA A 248 8.37 -17.49 17.60
CA ALA A 248 8.95 -18.20 18.74
C ALA A 248 9.55 -19.57 18.35
N GLY A 249 9.42 -20.00 17.09
CA GLY A 249 9.95 -21.25 16.56
C GLY A 249 9.03 -22.47 16.72
N ARG A 250 7.81 -22.30 17.25
CA ARG A 250 6.83 -23.38 17.42
C ARG A 250 6.27 -23.79 16.06
N ILE A 251 6.07 -25.08 15.85
CA ILE A 251 5.49 -25.60 14.59
C ILE A 251 3.98 -25.38 14.62
N VAL A 252 3.49 -24.58 13.67
CA VAL A 252 2.10 -24.08 13.62
C VAL A 252 1.48 -24.16 12.22
N GLY A 253 2.27 -24.57 11.22
CA GLY A 253 1.87 -24.60 9.81
C GLY A 253 2.12 -23.28 9.09
N THR A 254 2.29 -23.35 7.76
CA THR A 254 2.53 -22.18 6.92
C THR A 254 1.22 -21.40 6.75
N PRO A 255 1.18 -20.08 7.01
CA PRO A 255 -0.04 -19.28 6.83
C PRO A 255 -0.52 -19.24 5.37
N ALA A 256 -1.84 -19.17 5.16
CA ALA A 256 -2.43 -18.97 3.83
C ALA A 256 -2.27 -17.52 3.34
N VAL A 257 -2.30 -16.52 4.24
CA VAL A 257 -1.93 -15.14 3.91
C VAL A 257 -0.96 -14.62 4.96
N PHE A 258 0.21 -14.19 4.50
CA PHE A 258 1.24 -13.63 5.35
C PHE A 258 2.11 -12.63 4.61
N GLY A 259 2.91 -11.87 5.34
CA GLY A 259 3.70 -10.83 4.72
C GLY A 259 4.38 -9.89 5.68
N MET A 260 5.00 -8.86 5.09
CA MET A 260 5.67 -7.82 5.85
C MET A 260 5.78 -6.48 5.14
N GLY A 261 6.03 -5.43 5.93
CA GLY A 261 6.56 -4.14 5.45
C GLY A 261 8.08 -4.05 5.58
N PHE A 262 8.78 -3.67 4.50
CA PHE A 262 10.15 -3.15 4.54
C PHE A 262 10.12 -1.66 4.84
N ILE A 263 10.95 -1.19 5.77
CA ILE A 263 11.00 0.21 6.21
C ILE A 263 12.27 0.92 5.72
N ALA A 264 13.35 0.18 5.52
CA ALA A 264 14.66 0.76 5.25
C ALA A 264 14.69 1.64 4.00
N PHE A 265 13.92 1.30 2.96
CA PHE A 265 13.90 2.05 1.71
C PHE A 265 13.30 3.45 1.89
N GLY A 266 12.09 3.54 2.46
CA GLY A 266 11.47 4.82 2.84
C GLY A 266 12.36 5.66 3.75
N ALA A 267 12.94 5.05 4.79
CA ALA A 267 13.87 5.74 5.66
C ALA A 267 15.09 6.31 4.90
N ALA A 268 15.63 5.57 3.93
CA ALA A 268 16.74 6.01 3.10
C ALA A 268 16.34 7.09 2.07
N GLN A 269 15.11 7.08 1.56
CA GLN A 269 14.58 8.18 0.73
C GLN A 269 14.58 9.47 1.55
N LYS A 270 14.13 9.41 2.81
CA LYS A 270 14.11 10.55 3.73
C LYS A 270 15.50 11.08 4.09
N SER A 271 16.52 10.22 4.21
CA SER A 271 17.85 10.63 4.70
C SER A 271 18.91 10.82 3.62
N ALA A 272 18.76 10.18 2.45
CA ALA A 272 19.76 10.18 1.39
C ALA A 272 19.20 10.61 0.03
N GLY A 273 17.90 10.40 -0.21
CA GLY A 273 17.21 10.87 -1.41
C GLY A 273 17.78 10.33 -2.73
N TYR A 274 17.28 10.91 -3.82
CA TYR A 274 17.70 10.61 -5.18
C TYR A 274 18.80 11.57 -5.65
N VAL A 275 19.55 11.15 -6.66
CA VAL A 275 20.63 11.94 -7.29
C VAL A 275 20.08 12.95 -8.30
N ASP A 276 18.96 12.62 -8.95
CA ASP A 276 18.33 13.43 -10.00
C ASP A 276 16.79 13.31 -9.99
N ALA A 277 16.14 14.13 -10.82
CA ALA A 277 14.67 14.19 -10.94
C ALA A 277 14.08 12.93 -11.61
N GLU A 278 14.92 12.12 -12.24
CA GLU A 278 14.57 10.87 -12.91
C GLU A 278 14.66 9.66 -11.95
N GLY A 279 14.76 9.93 -10.64
CA GLY A 279 14.75 8.90 -9.60
C GLY A 279 16.01 8.05 -9.58
N LYS A 280 17.18 8.57 -10.01
CA LYS A 280 18.45 7.85 -9.84
C LYS A 280 18.78 7.65 -8.37
N PHE A 281 18.97 6.40 -7.98
CA PHE A 281 19.32 6.08 -6.61
C PHE A 281 20.67 6.67 -6.21
N SER A 282 20.71 7.28 -5.02
CA SER A 282 21.96 7.54 -4.32
C SER A 282 22.66 6.21 -3.96
N PRO A 283 23.95 6.23 -3.58
CA PRO A 283 24.64 5.03 -3.09
C PRO A 283 23.92 4.34 -1.94
N THR A 284 23.32 5.11 -1.02
CA THR A 284 22.52 4.58 0.09
C THR A 284 21.24 3.91 -0.39
N LEU A 285 20.47 4.55 -1.29
CA LEU A 285 19.28 3.92 -1.88
C LEU A 285 19.62 2.65 -2.66
N THR A 286 20.74 2.64 -3.37
CA THR A 286 21.24 1.46 -4.10
C THR A 286 21.53 0.31 -3.14
N THR A 287 22.25 0.59 -2.05
CA THR A 287 22.55 -0.39 -1.00
C THR A 287 21.27 -0.98 -0.41
N VAL A 288 20.29 -0.13 -0.07
CA VAL A 288 19.04 -0.58 0.55
C VAL A 288 18.17 -1.37 -0.42
N MET A 289 18.02 -0.93 -1.68
CA MET A 289 17.24 -1.69 -2.66
C MET A 289 17.89 -3.04 -3.00
N ASN A 290 19.23 -3.10 -3.05
CA ASN A 290 19.94 -4.38 -3.16
C ASN A 290 19.65 -5.31 -1.98
N PHE A 291 19.59 -4.77 -0.76
CA PHE A 291 19.20 -5.53 0.43
C PHE A 291 17.75 -6.05 0.34
N VAL A 292 16.81 -5.22 -0.13
CA VAL A 292 15.42 -5.65 -0.36
C VAL A 292 15.37 -6.80 -1.38
N ASP A 293 16.07 -6.68 -2.51
CA ASP A 293 16.10 -7.73 -3.54
C ASP A 293 16.73 -9.04 -3.02
N GLN A 294 17.83 -8.97 -2.27
CA GLN A 294 18.47 -10.14 -1.65
C GLN A 294 17.58 -10.78 -0.58
N SER A 295 16.83 -9.97 0.18
CA SER A 295 15.84 -10.45 1.14
C SER A 295 14.71 -11.21 0.45
N LEU A 296 14.17 -10.66 -0.64
CA LEU A 296 13.20 -11.35 -1.50
C LEU A 296 13.78 -12.65 -2.06
N GLN A 297 15.06 -12.64 -2.49
CA GLN A 297 15.74 -13.83 -2.99
C GLN A 297 15.74 -14.95 -1.95
N ARG A 298 16.04 -14.61 -0.70
CA ARG A 298 15.99 -15.55 0.42
C ARG A 298 14.58 -16.11 0.60
N LEU A 299 13.56 -15.26 0.69
CA LEU A 299 12.18 -15.73 0.89
C LEU A 299 11.73 -16.68 -0.24
N ILE A 300 12.10 -16.38 -1.49
CA ILE A 300 11.82 -17.26 -2.64
C ILE A 300 12.56 -18.59 -2.52
N ARG A 301 13.81 -18.60 -2.05
CA ARG A 301 14.56 -19.83 -1.80
C ARG A 301 13.86 -20.69 -0.75
N GLU A 302 13.43 -20.10 0.37
CA GLU A 302 12.67 -20.82 1.41
C GLU A 302 11.37 -21.42 0.84
N LEU A 303 10.62 -20.67 0.02
CA LEU A 303 9.41 -21.18 -0.64
C LEU A 303 9.70 -22.37 -1.56
N LYS A 304 10.84 -22.34 -2.28
CA LYS A 304 11.27 -23.43 -3.17
C LYS A 304 11.72 -24.65 -2.40
N GLU A 305 12.50 -24.47 -1.32
CA GLU A 305 12.93 -25.55 -0.43
C GLU A 305 11.74 -26.24 0.25
N ARG A 306 10.71 -25.46 0.62
CA ARG A 306 9.44 -25.97 1.14
C ARG A 306 8.50 -26.52 0.06
N LYS A 307 8.88 -26.43 -1.21
CA LYS A 307 8.10 -26.88 -2.39
C LYS A 307 6.70 -26.25 -2.47
N ILE A 308 6.57 -25.00 -2.01
CA ILE A 308 5.31 -24.24 -2.06
C ILE A 308 5.40 -22.99 -2.95
N PHE A 309 6.54 -22.73 -3.59
CA PHE A 309 6.73 -21.57 -4.48
C PHE A 309 5.71 -21.51 -5.62
N ASP A 310 5.37 -22.64 -6.23
CA ASP A 310 4.39 -22.66 -7.33
C ASP A 310 2.95 -22.50 -6.85
N SER A 311 2.65 -22.86 -5.59
CA SER A 311 1.35 -22.62 -4.95
C SER A 311 1.29 -21.30 -4.16
N THR A 312 2.30 -20.44 -4.28
CA THR A 312 2.36 -19.15 -3.59
C THR A 312 2.22 -18.01 -4.60
N MET A 313 1.22 -17.16 -4.39
CA MET A 313 1.14 -15.86 -5.04
C MET A 313 1.98 -14.85 -4.24
N ILE A 314 2.87 -14.12 -4.92
CA ILE A 314 3.71 -13.09 -4.31
C ILE A 314 3.25 -11.74 -4.84
N ILE A 315 2.88 -10.83 -3.93
CA ILE A 315 2.43 -9.48 -4.26
C ILE A 315 3.46 -8.49 -3.70
N ILE A 316 4.06 -7.68 -4.57
CA ILE A 316 4.97 -6.60 -4.18
C ILE A 316 4.27 -5.26 -4.43
N THR A 317 4.15 -4.43 -3.40
CA THR A 317 3.56 -3.09 -3.49
C THR A 317 4.16 -2.13 -2.46
N ALA A 318 3.53 -0.97 -2.24
CA ALA A 318 3.84 -0.03 -1.17
C ALA A 318 2.54 0.57 -0.62
N LYS A 319 2.54 0.94 0.67
CA LYS A 319 1.42 1.66 1.30
C LYS A 319 1.30 3.09 0.76
N HIS A 320 2.43 3.71 0.41
CA HIS A 320 2.54 5.06 -0.16
C HIS A 320 3.88 5.24 -0.89
N GLY A 321 3.96 6.29 -1.71
CA GLY A 321 5.23 6.85 -2.18
C GLY A 321 5.74 7.95 -1.24
N GLN A 322 6.66 8.80 -1.74
CA GLN A 322 7.25 9.92 -1.00
C GLN A 322 7.61 11.08 -1.92
N SER A 323 7.33 12.32 -1.49
CA SER A 323 7.66 13.51 -2.25
C SER A 323 8.66 14.43 -1.53
N PRO A 324 9.54 15.14 -2.25
CA PRO A 324 9.76 15.06 -3.70
C PRO A 324 10.80 13.98 -4.08
N ILE A 325 10.72 13.47 -5.32
CA ILE A 325 11.81 12.72 -5.98
C ILE A 325 12.96 13.67 -6.33
N ASP A 326 12.66 14.79 -6.99
CA ASP A 326 13.65 15.83 -7.26
C ASP A 326 13.93 16.66 -6.00
N ILE A 327 15.01 16.33 -5.29
CA ILE A 327 15.39 16.99 -4.04
C ILE A 327 15.64 18.50 -4.18
N ARG A 328 15.79 19.04 -5.40
CA ARG A 328 15.90 20.50 -5.63
C ARG A 328 14.58 21.23 -5.42
N GLN A 329 13.45 20.50 -5.48
CA GLN A 329 12.12 21.03 -5.21
C GLN A 329 11.79 21.05 -3.71
N ARG A 330 12.62 20.39 -2.90
CA ARG A 330 12.47 20.30 -1.45
C ARG A 330 12.39 21.69 -0.82
N ARG A 331 11.29 21.95 -0.11
CA ARG A 331 11.07 23.16 0.67
C ARG A 331 10.39 22.81 1.99
N VAL A 332 11.14 22.86 3.08
CA VAL A 332 10.60 22.60 4.42
C VAL A 332 10.03 23.88 5.01
N ILE A 333 8.80 23.81 5.52
CA ILE A 333 8.11 24.95 6.14
C ILE A 333 7.80 24.64 7.59
N ASP A 334 8.01 25.62 8.47
CA ASP A 334 7.71 25.47 9.89
C ASP A 334 6.19 25.34 10.08
N ARG A 335 5.76 24.25 10.74
CA ARG A 335 4.35 24.02 11.13
C ARG A 335 3.78 25.21 11.89
N LYS A 336 4.60 25.92 12.66
CA LYS A 336 4.18 27.12 13.41
C LYS A 336 3.57 28.17 12.49
N LEU A 337 4.07 28.36 11.27
CA LEU A 337 3.53 29.37 10.35
C LEU A 337 2.09 29.08 9.95
N VAL A 338 1.77 27.82 9.71
CA VAL A 338 0.39 27.37 9.42
C VAL A 338 -0.49 27.53 10.66
N ARG A 339 0.00 27.13 11.84
CA ARG A 339 -0.72 27.30 13.11
C ARG A 339 -1.01 28.77 13.39
N ASP A 340 -0.03 29.65 13.25
CA ASP A 340 -0.18 31.10 13.46
C ASP A 340 -1.19 31.71 12.49
N ALA A 341 -1.23 31.26 11.23
CA ALA A 341 -2.24 31.70 10.27
C ALA A 341 -3.66 31.37 10.74
N ILE A 342 -3.86 30.18 11.32
CA ILE A 342 -5.15 29.75 11.87
C ILE A 342 -5.49 30.56 13.13
N GLU A 343 -4.54 30.68 14.06
CA GLU A 343 -4.71 31.40 15.32
C GLU A 343 -4.91 32.91 15.13
N SER A 344 -4.48 33.48 14.01
CA SER A 344 -4.75 34.88 13.66
C SER A 344 -6.23 35.19 13.43
N VAL A 345 -7.05 34.17 13.13
CA VAL A 345 -8.50 34.33 12.96
C VAL A 345 -9.20 34.42 14.32
N ALA A 346 -8.80 33.56 15.27
CA ALA A 346 -9.25 33.60 16.65
C ALA A 346 -8.26 32.83 17.56
N PRO A 347 -7.86 33.39 18.71
CA PRO A 347 -7.00 32.67 19.66
C PRO A 347 -7.63 31.40 20.21
N GLY A 348 -6.86 30.32 20.26
CA GLY A 348 -7.25 28.99 20.71
C GLY A 348 -8.09 28.20 19.71
N LEU A 349 -8.19 28.65 18.45
CA LEU A 349 -9.10 28.06 17.47
C LEU A 349 -8.68 26.67 17.02
N LEU A 350 -7.37 26.37 16.99
CA LEU A 350 -6.89 25.07 16.52
C LEU A 350 -7.16 23.97 17.55
N ALA A 351 -7.92 22.95 17.14
CA ALA A 351 -8.10 21.73 17.92
C ALA A 351 -6.95 20.74 17.66
N HIS A 352 -6.63 20.54 16.37
CA HIS A 352 -5.54 19.67 15.92
C HIS A 352 -5.13 20.03 14.49
N ALA A 353 -3.86 19.81 14.16
CA ALA A 353 -3.38 19.84 12.78
C ALA A 353 -2.40 18.68 12.56
N SER A 354 -2.69 17.85 11.57
CA SER A 354 -1.71 16.93 10.98
C SER A 354 -1.06 17.65 9.83
N LEU A 355 0.26 17.85 9.86
CA LEU A 355 0.99 18.71 8.92
C LEU A 355 2.27 17.99 8.49
N ASP A 356 2.22 17.29 7.36
CA ASP A 356 3.35 16.58 6.74
C ASP A 356 3.49 17.05 5.27
N SER A 357 3.43 16.17 4.27
CA SER A 357 3.24 16.55 2.84
C SER A 357 1.78 16.90 2.50
N ILE A 358 0.91 16.97 3.52
CA ILE A 358 -0.47 17.43 3.48
C ILE A 358 -0.77 18.13 4.80
N GLY A 359 -1.80 18.97 4.84
CA GLY A 359 -2.34 19.43 6.12
C GLY A 359 -3.82 19.10 6.30
N LEU A 360 -4.16 18.38 7.36
CA LEU A 360 -5.54 18.19 7.82
C LEU A 360 -5.77 19.05 9.05
N ILE A 361 -6.70 20.00 8.96
CA ILE A 361 -6.95 21.01 9.99
C ILE A 361 -8.29 20.78 10.66
N TYR A 362 -8.27 20.77 12.00
CA TYR A 362 -9.45 20.60 12.84
C TYR A 362 -9.55 21.82 13.77
N LEU A 363 -10.68 22.51 13.70
CA LEU A 363 -11.00 23.68 14.48
C LEU A 363 -11.90 23.32 15.65
N ARG A 364 -11.80 24.10 16.73
CA ARG A 364 -12.74 24.05 17.85
C ARG A 364 -14.10 24.67 17.48
N ASP A 365 -14.11 25.63 16.57
CA ASP A 365 -15.30 26.29 16.05
C ASP A 365 -15.32 26.21 14.52
N SER A 366 -16.07 25.24 13.99
CA SER A 366 -16.24 25.02 12.55
C SER A 366 -16.97 26.16 11.84
N SER A 367 -17.62 27.10 12.55
CA SER A 367 -18.18 28.30 11.92
C SER A 367 -17.10 29.23 11.36
N LYS A 368 -15.85 29.09 11.81
CA LYS A 368 -14.69 29.87 11.36
C LYS A 368 -13.97 29.28 10.15
N THR A 369 -14.40 28.13 9.65
CA THR A 369 -13.75 27.41 8.55
C THR A 369 -13.51 28.30 7.31
N ALA A 370 -14.50 29.12 6.93
CA ALA A 370 -14.36 30.03 5.78
C ALA A 370 -13.27 31.10 6.00
N ALA A 371 -13.23 31.70 7.19
CA ALA A 371 -12.24 32.72 7.54
C ALA A 371 -10.82 32.13 7.63
N VAL A 372 -10.68 30.92 8.17
CA VAL A 372 -9.40 30.19 8.19
C VAL A 372 -8.95 29.83 6.78
N ALA A 373 -9.87 29.38 5.91
CA ALA A 373 -9.55 29.09 4.52
C ALA A 373 -9.02 30.32 3.79
N GLU A 374 -9.63 31.50 4.03
CA GLU A 374 -9.18 32.78 3.48
C GLU A 374 -7.80 33.20 4.03
N ALA A 375 -7.58 33.10 5.34
CA ALA A 375 -6.30 33.42 5.97
C ALA A 375 -5.15 32.57 5.41
N LEU A 376 -5.38 31.27 5.20
CA LEU A 376 -4.42 30.36 4.57
C LEU A 376 -4.18 30.71 3.09
N ARG A 377 -5.25 31.02 2.32
CA ARG A 377 -5.15 31.40 0.91
C ARG A 377 -4.36 32.70 0.70
N ASN A 378 -4.58 33.69 1.57
CA ASN A 378 -3.87 34.97 1.52
C ASN A 378 -2.36 34.82 1.79
N ARG A 379 -1.96 33.73 2.46
CA ARG A 379 -0.56 33.40 2.76
C ARG A 379 -0.05 32.18 1.98
N SER A 380 -0.74 31.75 0.92
CA SER A 380 -0.39 30.52 0.20
C SER A 380 1.06 30.46 -0.27
N ALA A 381 1.62 31.56 -0.77
CA ALA A 381 3.01 31.59 -1.25
C ALA A 381 4.03 31.39 -0.11
N GLU A 382 3.80 32.03 1.04
CA GLU A 382 4.61 31.91 2.25
C GLU A 382 4.53 30.49 2.82
N LEU A 383 3.31 29.96 2.91
CA LEU A 383 2.99 28.65 3.49
C LEU A 383 3.18 27.48 2.51
N GLY A 384 3.60 27.75 1.27
CA GLY A 384 3.81 26.74 0.23
C GLY A 384 2.54 25.94 -0.12
N ILE A 385 1.37 26.56 0.00
CA ILE A 385 0.07 25.93 -0.25
C ILE A 385 -0.27 26.04 -1.73
N LEU A 386 -0.48 24.90 -2.38
CA LEU A 386 -1.04 24.82 -3.73
C LEU A 386 -2.55 25.01 -3.71
N ARG A 387 -3.25 24.37 -2.75
CA ARG A 387 -4.71 24.43 -2.67
C ARG A 387 -5.22 24.27 -1.23
N VAL A 388 -6.29 25.00 -0.92
CA VAL A 388 -7.07 24.85 0.33
C VAL A 388 -8.46 24.31 -0.02
N TYR A 389 -8.75 23.08 0.43
CA TYR A 389 -10.04 22.41 0.34
C TYR A 389 -10.86 22.68 1.62
N SER A 390 -12.09 23.13 1.44
CA SER A 390 -13.08 23.37 2.50
C SER A 390 -14.49 23.33 1.92
N GLY A 391 -15.50 23.05 2.76
CA GLY A 391 -16.90 22.90 2.34
C GLY A 391 -17.05 21.88 1.21
N SER A 392 -17.88 22.18 0.21
CA SER A 392 -18.16 21.27 -0.90
C SER A 392 -16.93 20.81 -1.69
N SER A 393 -15.83 21.57 -1.70
CA SER A 393 -14.59 21.13 -2.35
C SER A 393 -13.86 20.04 -1.57
N LEU A 394 -14.04 20.00 -0.25
CA LEU A 394 -13.51 18.94 0.62
C LEU A 394 -14.39 17.70 0.56
N ASP A 395 -15.72 17.86 0.40
CA ASP A 395 -16.68 16.75 0.26
C ASP A 395 -16.42 15.90 -1.00
N LEU A 396 -15.71 16.45 -1.99
CA LEU A 396 -15.24 15.71 -3.17
C LEU A 396 -14.06 14.78 -2.86
N LEU A 397 -13.32 15.04 -1.78
CA LEU A 397 -12.16 14.26 -1.36
C LEU A 397 -12.52 13.24 -0.29
N LEU A 398 -13.41 13.62 0.64
CA LEU A 398 -13.67 12.90 1.89
C LEU A 398 -15.18 12.81 2.18
N PRO A 399 -15.64 11.76 2.88
CA PRO A 399 -17.06 11.64 3.25
C PRO A 399 -17.41 12.61 4.41
N ALA A 400 -18.33 13.54 4.18
CA ALA A 400 -18.69 14.64 5.09
C ALA A 400 -19.31 14.25 6.46
N ASN A 401 -19.68 12.98 6.67
CA ASN A 401 -20.42 12.52 7.85
C ASN A 401 -19.58 11.71 8.86
N ASP A 402 -18.26 11.93 8.89
CA ASP A 402 -17.35 11.29 9.83
C ASP A 402 -17.05 12.22 11.03
N PRO A 403 -17.12 11.77 12.30
CA PRO A 403 -16.68 12.60 13.44
C PRO A 403 -15.17 12.93 13.41
N ARG A 404 -14.42 12.30 12.52
CA ARG A 404 -13.00 12.55 12.21
C ARG A 404 -12.81 13.39 10.94
N TYR A 405 -13.87 14.00 10.43
CA TYR A 405 -13.81 14.87 9.26
C TYR A 405 -13.08 16.18 9.61
N PRO A 406 -12.01 16.56 8.85
CA PRO A 406 -11.34 17.82 9.06
C PRO A 406 -12.20 18.99 8.59
N ASP A 407 -11.98 20.17 9.16
CA ASP A 407 -12.62 21.40 8.68
C ASP A 407 -12.00 21.87 7.36
N LEU A 408 -10.69 21.68 7.20
CA LEU A 408 -9.94 22.02 5.98
C LEU A 408 -8.87 20.98 5.67
N VAL A 409 -8.57 20.84 4.38
CA VAL A 409 -7.34 20.18 3.91
C VAL A 409 -6.51 21.17 3.11
N ILE A 410 -5.22 21.28 3.41
CA ILE A 410 -4.25 22.00 2.60
C ILE A 410 -3.40 21.01 1.82
N GLN A 411 -3.31 21.23 0.51
CA GLN A 411 -2.39 20.54 -0.38
C GLN A 411 -1.20 21.47 -0.62
N PRO A 412 -0.01 21.11 -0.16
CA PRO A 412 1.21 21.84 -0.48
C PRO A 412 1.60 21.74 -1.96
N THR A 413 2.43 22.67 -2.42
CA THR A 413 3.12 22.55 -3.71
C THR A 413 4.10 21.36 -3.66
N LEU A 414 4.36 20.71 -4.80
CA LEU A 414 5.33 19.61 -4.88
C LEU A 414 6.66 20.00 -4.24
N GLY A 415 7.17 19.10 -3.38
CA GLY A 415 8.39 19.30 -2.60
C GLY A 415 8.23 20.09 -1.31
N VAL A 416 7.05 20.67 -1.04
CA VAL A 416 6.75 21.31 0.25
C VAL A 416 6.23 20.29 1.25
N PHE A 417 6.84 20.26 2.43
CA PHE A 417 6.30 19.54 3.59
C PHE A 417 6.58 20.30 4.89
N TYR A 418 5.76 20.03 5.91
CA TYR A 418 5.78 20.77 7.16
C TYR A 418 6.45 20.02 8.30
N THR A 419 7.30 20.70 9.06
CA THR A 419 8.00 20.12 10.22
C THR A 419 8.04 21.10 11.40
N ASP A 420 8.21 20.58 12.61
CA ASP A 420 8.60 21.40 13.77
C ASP A 420 10.13 21.48 13.85
N GLY A 421 10.69 22.58 14.36
CA GLY A 421 12.14 22.70 14.58
C GLY A 421 12.96 22.69 13.29
N VAL A 422 12.56 23.50 12.31
CA VAL A 422 13.16 23.58 10.96
C VAL A 422 14.66 23.83 10.95
N ASP A 423 15.19 24.49 11.99
CA ASP A 423 16.62 24.80 12.11
C ASP A 423 17.48 23.66 12.69
N THR A 424 16.85 22.57 13.16
CA THR A 424 17.58 21.41 13.67
C THR A 424 18.33 20.68 12.55
N GLU A 425 19.46 20.05 12.89
CA GLU A 425 20.24 19.26 11.93
C GLU A 425 19.39 18.13 11.31
N ALA A 426 18.61 17.43 12.14
CA ALA A 426 17.74 16.36 11.70
C ALA A 426 16.72 16.83 10.65
N THR A 427 16.08 17.97 10.87
CA THR A 427 15.07 18.51 9.95
C THR A 427 15.70 19.08 8.68
N ARG A 428 16.88 19.71 8.80
CA ARG A 428 17.66 20.15 7.62
C ARG A 428 18.12 18.98 6.75
N ALA A 429 18.36 17.81 7.34
CA ALA A 429 18.74 16.59 6.65
C ALA A 429 17.55 15.81 6.06
N LEU A 430 16.30 16.11 6.44
CA LEU A 430 15.10 15.42 5.92
C LEU A 430 14.84 15.84 4.46
N LEU A 431 14.87 14.89 3.53
CA LEU A 431 14.81 15.16 2.08
C LEU A 431 13.43 14.95 1.44
N ALA A 432 12.58 14.11 2.02
CA ALA A 432 11.27 13.76 1.50
C ALA A 432 10.31 13.43 2.63
N GLU A 433 9.01 13.52 2.36
CA GLU A 433 7.93 13.15 3.27
C GLU A 433 6.73 12.58 2.48
N HIS A 434 5.84 11.86 3.15
CA HIS A 434 4.63 11.26 2.57
C HIS A 434 3.35 11.87 3.17
N GLY A 435 2.20 11.30 2.83
CA GLY A 435 0.88 11.75 3.27
C GLY A 435 0.15 12.64 2.26
N GLY A 436 0.83 13.06 1.19
CA GLY A 436 0.28 13.97 0.18
C GLY A 436 -0.73 13.33 -0.78
N MET A 437 -1.09 14.08 -1.81
CA MET A 437 -2.05 13.67 -2.86
C MET A 437 -1.46 13.75 -4.26
N LEU A 438 -0.16 14.07 -4.39
CA LEU A 438 0.50 14.23 -5.66
C LEU A 438 0.88 12.87 -6.24
N ASP A 439 1.22 12.84 -7.53
CA ASP A 439 1.57 11.59 -8.21
C ASP A 439 2.70 10.82 -7.51
N GLU A 440 3.69 11.52 -6.96
CA GLU A 440 4.79 10.92 -6.18
C GLU A 440 4.32 10.33 -4.85
N ASP A 441 3.25 10.86 -4.23
CA ASP A 441 2.70 10.29 -2.99
C ASP A 441 1.85 9.04 -3.24
N VAL A 442 1.17 8.97 -4.40
CA VAL A 442 0.11 7.98 -4.64
C VAL A 442 0.46 6.89 -5.66
N GLN A 443 1.44 7.08 -6.54
CA GLN A 443 1.84 6.07 -7.53
C GLN A 443 2.85 5.08 -6.95
N VAL A 444 2.36 3.89 -6.63
CA VAL A 444 3.12 2.83 -5.95
C VAL A 444 3.42 1.67 -6.91
N PRO A 445 4.46 0.85 -6.67
CA PRO A 445 4.67 -0.36 -7.45
C PRO A 445 3.54 -1.35 -7.21
N LEU A 446 3.24 -2.17 -8.21
CA LEU A 446 2.39 -3.34 -8.05
C LEU A 446 2.83 -4.46 -9.00
N VAL A 447 3.36 -5.53 -8.42
CA VAL A 447 3.73 -6.76 -9.13
C VAL A 447 3.01 -7.94 -8.48
N VAL A 448 2.29 -8.72 -9.27
CA VAL A 448 1.63 -9.96 -8.84
C VAL A 448 2.27 -11.14 -9.56
N SER A 449 3.02 -11.97 -8.83
CA SER A 449 3.78 -13.12 -9.34
C SER A 449 3.13 -14.43 -8.88
N ALA A 450 2.76 -15.31 -9.81
CA ALA A 450 2.05 -16.56 -9.52
C ALA A 450 2.32 -17.63 -10.60
N ALA A 451 2.06 -18.92 -10.32
CA ALA A 451 2.27 -20.01 -11.29
C ALA A 451 1.44 -19.82 -12.55
N GLY A 452 1.95 -20.33 -13.68
CA GLY A 452 1.26 -20.27 -14.97
C GLY A 452 1.23 -18.89 -15.65
N GLN A 453 1.72 -17.84 -15.00
CA GLN A 453 1.88 -16.52 -15.60
C GLN A 453 3.18 -16.41 -16.39
N GLN A 454 3.12 -15.73 -17.53
CA GLN A 454 4.28 -15.38 -18.37
C GLN A 454 4.36 -13.86 -18.40
N GLY A 455 5.46 -13.32 -17.87
CA GLY A 455 5.68 -11.89 -17.59
C GLY A 455 4.87 -10.93 -18.46
N ARG A 456 3.91 -10.23 -17.84
CA ARG A 456 3.00 -9.30 -18.50
C ARG A 456 3.17 -7.90 -17.90
N VAL A 457 3.09 -6.89 -18.76
CA VAL A 457 2.93 -5.50 -18.32
C VAL A 457 1.49 -5.08 -18.59
N SER A 458 0.81 -4.58 -17.56
CA SER A 458 -0.54 -4.03 -17.63
C SER A 458 -0.49 -2.52 -17.38
N ARG A 459 -1.12 -1.76 -18.29
CA ARG A 459 -1.32 -0.31 -18.15
C ARG A 459 -2.70 0.05 -17.61
N ALA A 460 -3.49 -0.95 -17.21
CA ALA A 460 -4.78 -0.71 -16.58
C ALA A 460 -4.59 0.19 -15.36
N SER A 461 -5.46 1.19 -15.20
CA SER A 461 -5.53 1.95 -13.97
C SER A 461 -6.08 1.03 -12.88
N VAL A 462 -5.30 0.82 -11.84
CA VAL A 462 -5.66 -0.07 -10.74
C VAL A 462 -5.40 0.61 -9.40
N LEU A 463 -6.20 0.24 -8.40
CA LEU A 463 -6.07 0.71 -7.04
C LEU A 463 -5.50 -0.39 -6.14
N THR A 464 -4.75 -0.01 -5.09
CA THR A 464 -4.29 -0.98 -4.09
C THR A 464 -5.43 -1.69 -3.36
N SER A 465 -6.63 -1.09 -3.33
CA SER A 465 -7.85 -1.72 -2.83
C SER A 465 -8.25 -2.98 -3.62
N GLN A 466 -7.74 -3.16 -4.83
CA GLN A 466 -8.01 -4.38 -5.59
C GLN A 466 -7.16 -5.57 -5.11
N ILE A 467 -6.21 -5.38 -4.19
CA ILE A 467 -5.33 -6.44 -3.69
C ILE A 467 -6.10 -7.44 -2.83
N ALA A 468 -6.82 -7.00 -1.79
CA ALA A 468 -7.59 -7.90 -0.91
C ALA A 468 -8.59 -8.81 -1.66
N PRO A 469 -9.46 -8.32 -2.56
CA PRO A 469 -10.34 -9.19 -3.34
C PRO A 469 -9.57 -10.10 -4.30
N THR A 470 -8.38 -9.70 -4.77
CA THR A 470 -7.51 -10.59 -5.57
C THR A 470 -6.96 -11.74 -4.74
N ILE A 471 -6.54 -11.48 -3.50
CA ILE A 471 -6.06 -12.49 -2.56
C ILE A 471 -7.14 -13.54 -2.30
N LEU A 472 -8.37 -13.09 -2.02
CA LEU A 472 -9.50 -14.01 -1.78
C LEU A 472 -9.81 -14.87 -3.01
N SER A 473 -9.96 -14.24 -4.19
CA SER A 473 -10.17 -14.97 -5.46
C SER A 473 -9.09 -16.01 -5.71
N ALA A 474 -7.81 -15.65 -5.48
CA ALA A 474 -6.68 -16.56 -5.70
C ALA A 474 -6.75 -17.79 -4.78
N LEU A 475 -7.18 -17.60 -3.52
CA LEU A 475 -7.36 -18.69 -2.54
C LEU A 475 -8.68 -19.47 -2.74
N GLY A 476 -9.48 -19.13 -3.76
CA GLY A 476 -10.79 -19.75 -4.00
C GLY A 476 -11.86 -19.31 -2.99
N LEU A 477 -11.67 -18.18 -2.32
CA LEU A 477 -12.63 -17.57 -1.40
C LEU A 477 -13.44 -16.47 -2.12
N ASP A 478 -14.64 -16.20 -1.63
CA ASP A 478 -15.54 -15.18 -2.21
C ASP A 478 -15.04 -13.75 -1.88
N PRO A 479 -14.70 -12.92 -2.88
CA PRO A 479 -14.33 -11.52 -2.66
C PRO A 479 -15.44 -10.70 -1.99
N ALA A 480 -16.72 -11.04 -2.19
CA ALA A 480 -17.84 -10.35 -1.55
C ALA A 480 -17.95 -10.65 -0.04
N ALA A 481 -17.12 -11.54 0.50
CA ALA A 481 -16.94 -11.67 1.95
C ALA A 481 -16.25 -10.44 2.58
N LEU A 482 -15.57 -9.60 1.78
CA LEU A 482 -15.10 -8.29 2.23
C LEU A 482 -16.25 -7.29 2.22
N GLU A 483 -16.49 -6.65 3.36
CA GLU A 483 -17.57 -5.67 3.52
C GLU A 483 -17.34 -4.46 2.62
N ALA A 484 -16.10 -3.99 2.50
CA ALA A 484 -15.74 -2.91 1.60
C ALA A 484 -16.03 -3.23 0.13
N VAL A 485 -15.77 -4.47 -0.31
CA VAL A 485 -16.09 -4.90 -1.68
C VAL A 485 -17.60 -4.85 -1.93
N ARG A 486 -18.43 -5.22 -0.95
CA ARG A 486 -19.89 -5.09 -1.07
C ARG A 486 -20.36 -3.64 -1.11
N LEU A 487 -19.70 -2.75 -0.38
CA LEU A 487 -20.05 -1.33 -0.31
C LEU A 487 -19.64 -0.55 -1.56
N GLU A 488 -18.46 -0.84 -2.12
CA GLU A 488 -17.85 -0.04 -3.20
C GLU A 488 -17.79 -0.77 -4.56
N GLY A 489 -18.07 -2.08 -4.59
CA GLY A 489 -17.97 -2.88 -5.82
C GLY A 489 -16.52 -3.09 -6.29
N THR A 490 -15.53 -2.97 -5.39
CA THR A 490 -14.11 -3.14 -5.71
C THR A 490 -13.86 -4.52 -6.33
N THR A 491 -13.34 -4.54 -7.57
CA THR A 491 -13.06 -5.78 -8.30
C THR A 491 -11.63 -6.26 -8.06
N SER A 492 -11.38 -7.57 -8.24
CA SER A 492 -10.02 -8.10 -8.28
C SER A 492 -9.21 -7.46 -9.42
N LEU A 493 -7.88 -7.50 -9.29
CA LEU A 493 -6.95 -6.96 -10.28
C LEU A 493 -7.18 -7.62 -11.65
N PRO A 494 -7.25 -6.84 -12.73
CA PRO A 494 -7.63 -7.35 -14.03
C PRO A 494 -6.50 -8.16 -14.68
N GLY A 495 -6.89 -9.19 -15.42
CA GLY A 495 -5.97 -9.92 -16.30
C GLY A 495 -5.02 -10.88 -15.59
N LEU A 496 -5.27 -11.18 -14.31
CA LEU A 496 -4.70 -12.32 -13.60
C LEU A 496 -5.46 -13.59 -14.01
N ARG A 497 -4.75 -14.73 -14.05
CA ARG A 497 -5.29 -16.05 -14.39
C ARG A 497 -5.31 -16.92 -13.14
#